data_AF-A0A1P8AP54-F1
#
_entry.id   AF-A0A1P8AP54-F1
#
_cell.length_a   1.000
_cell.length_b   1.000
_cell.length_c   1.000
_cell.angle_alpha   90.00
_cell.angle_beta   90.00
_cell.angle_gamma   90.00
#
_symmetry.space_group_name_H-M   'P 1'
#
loop_
_entity.id
_entity.type
_entity.pdbx_description
1 polymer ?
#
loop_
_entity_poly.entity_id
_entity_poly.type
_entity_poly.pdbx_seq_one_letter_code
_entity_poly.pdbx_strand_id
1 'polypeptide(L)'
;MDHHHAFASHSYNSVFISKKAMEESRSYRKERKQTKKKTGRGSGSRSIHIKMRKLRVLIPGGRRLNQPDLLLSKTADYIMHLELRIRFLKAISDIYSLS
;
A
#
# COMPACT_ATOMS: atom_id res chain seq x y z
N MET A 1 38.68 -53.62 15.85
CA MET A 1 39.30 -52.63 14.95
C MET A 1 38.28 -52.30 13.87
N ASP A 2 38.26 -51.03 13.45
CA ASP A 2 37.66 -50.50 12.21
C ASP A 2 36.20 -50.00 12.25
N HIS A 3 36.02 -48.84 12.89
CA HIS A 3 34.85 -47.97 12.70
C HIS A 3 35.26 -46.53 12.40
N HIS A 4 35.91 -46.27 11.26
CA HIS A 4 36.20 -44.89 10.83
C HIS A 4 36.09 -44.67 9.30
N HIS A 5 34.92 -44.93 8.70
CA HIS A 5 34.64 -44.42 7.34
C HIS A 5 33.21 -43.89 7.10
N ALA A 6 32.32 -43.87 8.10
CA ALA A 6 30.91 -43.51 7.88
C ALA A 6 30.61 -41.99 7.92
N PHE A 7 31.50 -41.14 8.43
CA PHE A 7 31.15 -39.74 8.73
C PHE A 7 31.18 -38.80 7.51
N ALA A 8 32.00 -39.08 6.50
CA ALA A 8 32.17 -38.17 5.36
C ALA A 8 30.96 -38.17 4.40
N SER A 9 30.31 -39.33 4.19
CA SER A 9 29.17 -39.46 3.26
C SER A 9 27.91 -38.73 3.75
N HIS A 10 27.70 -38.66 5.06
CA HIS A 10 26.53 -38.00 5.65
C HIS A 10 26.55 -36.47 5.46
N SER A 11 27.74 -35.86 5.47
CA SER A 11 27.88 -34.40 5.37
C SER A 11 27.46 -33.88 3.98
N TYR A 12 27.93 -34.51 2.90
CA TYR A 12 27.61 -34.08 1.54
C TYR A 12 26.11 -34.20 1.21
N ASN A 13 25.46 -35.30 1.62
CA ASN A 13 24.04 -35.50 1.37
C ASN A 13 23.16 -34.42 2.03
N SER A 14 23.53 -33.96 3.24
CA SER A 14 22.75 -32.96 3.98
C SER A 14 22.70 -31.58 3.29
N VAL A 15 23.80 -31.17 2.65
CA VAL A 15 23.91 -29.87 1.97
C VAL A 15 23.09 -29.85 0.68
N PHE A 16 23.11 -30.94 -0.09
CA PHE A 16 22.33 -31.07 -1.33
C PHE A 16 20.83 -31.06 -1.08
N ILE A 17 20.37 -31.79 -0.04
CA ILE A 17 18.95 -31.80 0.36
C ILE A 17 18.49 -30.40 0.75
N SER A 18 19.31 -29.66 1.52
CA SER A 18 18.98 -28.29 1.94
C SER A 18 18.87 -27.32 0.75
N LYS A 19 19.77 -27.40 -0.24
CA LYS A 19 19.69 -26.55 -1.45
C LYS A 19 18.44 -26.85 -2.27
N LYS A 20 18.11 -28.12 -2.48
CA LYS A 20 16.90 -28.53 -3.24
C LYS A 20 15.62 -28.01 -2.56
N ALA A 21 15.52 -28.19 -1.24
CA ALA A 21 14.39 -27.69 -0.46
C ALA A 21 14.27 -26.15 -0.51
N MET A 22 15.39 -25.42 -0.53
CA MET A 22 15.38 -23.95 -0.63
C MET A 22 14.95 -23.46 -2.03
N GLU A 23 15.34 -24.18 -3.09
CA GLU A 23 14.97 -23.86 -4.48
C GLU A 23 13.47 -24.10 -4.72
N GLU A 24 12.97 -25.27 -4.31
CA GLU A 24 11.52 -25.57 -4.26
C GLU A 24 10.79 -24.52 -3.43
N SER A 25 11.42 -24.05 -2.35
CA SER A 25 10.83 -23.03 -1.50
C SER A 25 10.66 -21.67 -2.17
N ARG A 26 11.61 -21.31 -3.04
CA ARG A 26 11.56 -20.05 -3.80
C ARG A 26 10.53 -20.12 -4.92
N SER A 27 10.36 -21.29 -5.54
CA SER A 27 9.37 -21.51 -6.61
C SER A 27 7.94 -21.32 -6.10
N TYR A 28 7.57 -21.95 -4.96
CA TYR A 28 6.23 -21.77 -4.38
C TYR A 28 5.94 -20.30 -4.02
N ARG A 29 6.98 -19.56 -3.59
CA ARG A 29 6.83 -18.17 -3.13
C ARG A 29 6.59 -17.22 -4.30
N LYS A 30 7.17 -17.50 -5.47
CA LYS A 30 6.92 -16.72 -6.70
C LYS A 30 5.50 -16.96 -7.21
N GLU A 31 5.03 -18.20 -7.18
CA GLU A 31 3.70 -18.57 -7.65
C GLU A 31 2.57 -17.96 -6.80
N ARG A 32 2.70 -18.00 -5.46
CA ARG A 32 1.77 -17.30 -4.55
C ARG A 32 1.72 -15.78 -4.71
N LYS A 33 2.78 -15.16 -5.23
CA LYS A 33 2.80 -13.71 -5.48
C LYS A 33 2.09 -13.34 -6.78
N GLN A 34 2.07 -14.22 -7.79
CA GLN A 34 1.39 -13.94 -9.05
C GLN A 34 -0.13 -14.15 -8.96
N THR A 35 -0.59 -15.13 -8.18
CA THR A 35 -2.04 -15.42 -8.02
C THR A 35 -2.80 -14.40 -7.17
N LYS A 36 -2.13 -13.43 -6.55
CA LYS A 36 -2.79 -12.33 -5.82
C LYS A 36 -3.12 -11.11 -6.69
N LYS A 37 -2.79 -11.13 -7.98
CA LYS A 37 -3.21 -10.09 -8.93
C LYS A 37 -4.33 -10.64 -9.80
N LYS A 38 -5.53 -10.08 -9.60
CA LYS A 38 -6.76 -10.19 -10.40
C LYS A 38 -7.76 -11.24 -9.90
N THR A 39 -8.87 -10.72 -9.37
CA THR A 39 -10.26 -11.22 -9.32
C THR A 39 -10.91 -10.50 -8.11
N GLY A 40 -11.56 -9.35 -8.25
CA GLY A 40 -12.59 -9.07 -9.25
C GLY A 40 -13.90 -9.75 -8.85
N ARG A 41 -14.52 -9.32 -7.74
CA ARG A 41 -15.98 -9.46 -7.50
C ARG A 41 -16.51 -8.80 -6.20
N GLY A 42 -15.66 -8.46 -5.22
CA GLY A 42 -16.05 -7.65 -4.04
C GLY A 42 -15.63 -6.17 -4.12
N SER A 43 -15.29 -5.68 -5.32
CA SER A 43 -14.48 -4.48 -5.53
C SER A 43 -15.12 -3.19 -5.00
N GLY A 44 -16.44 -3.05 -5.05
CA GLY A 44 -17.15 -1.82 -4.67
C GLY A 44 -16.84 -1.37 -3.24
N SER A 45 -17.17 -2.19 -2.24
CA SER A 45 -16.95 -1.84 -0.83
C SER A 45 -15.47 -1.63 -0.50
N ARG A 46 -14.58 -2.54 -0.94
CA ARG A 46 -13.13 -2.39 -0.69
C ARG A 46 -12.57 -1.15 -1.40
N SER A 47 -13.09 -0.79 -2.58
CA SER A 47 -12.69 0.43 -3.29
C SER A 47 -13.15 1.69 -2.56
N ILE A 48 -14.38 1.71 -2.01
CA ILE A 48 -14.89 2.83 -1.22
C ILE A 48 -14.05 3.00 0.04
N HIS A 49 -13.73 1.91 0.75
CA HIS A 49 -12.84 1.98 1.92
C HIS A 49 -11.46 2.55 1.58
N ILE A 50 -10.89 2.18 0.43
CA ILE A 50 -9.61 2.74 -0.04
C ILE A 50 -9.77 4.23 -0.38
N LYS A 51 -10.84 4.61 -1.10
CA LYS A 51 -11.14 6.01 -1.43
C LYS A 51 -11.32 6.86 -0.17
N MET A 52 -12.08 6.37 0.81
CA MET A 52 -12.27 7.02 2.11
C MET A 52 -10.95 7.13 2.88
N ARG A 53 -10.12 6.09 2.86
CA ARG A 53 -8.77 6.15 3.47
C ARG A 53 -7.90 7.21 2.79
N LYS A 54 -7.93 7.31 1.47
CA LYS A 54 -7.20 8.35 0.72
C LYS A 54 -7.74 9.74 1.07
N LEU A 55 -9.05 9.91 1.08
CA LEU A 55 -9.70 11.17 1.42
C LEU A 55 -9.32 11.66 2.82
N ARG A 56 -9.33 10.77 3.83
CA ARG A 56 -8.88 11.09 5.20
C ARG A 56 -7.44 11.60 5.30
N VAL A 57 -6.58 11.23 4.36
CA VAL A 57 -5.19 11.71 4.31
C VAL A 57 -5.10 13.07 3.64
N LEU A 58 -5.96 13.36 2.66
CA LEU A 58 -5.98 14.62 1.91
C LEU A 58 -6.62 15.77 2.70
N ILE A 59 -7.64 15.48 3.50
CA ILE A 59 -8.37 16.49 4.25
C ILE A 59 -7.66 16.82 5.56
N PRO A 60 -7.40 18.11 5.89
CA PRO A 60 -6.84 18.50 7.17
C PRO A 60 -7.68 18.01 8.35
N GLY A 61 -7.05 17.30 9.28
CA GLY A 61 -7.74 16.65 10.41
C GLY A 61 -8.53 15.39 10.03
N GLY A 62 -8.59 15.01 8.75
CA GLY A 62 -9.40 13.91 8.23
C GLY A 62 -9.06 12.53 8.81
N ARG A 63 -7.83 12.31 9.28
CA ARG A 63 -7.41 11.04 9.90
C ARG A 63 -8.21 10.69 11.17
N ARG A 64 -8.77 11.69 11.85
CA ARG A 64 -9.59 11.51 13.07
C ARG A 64 -11.07 11.32 12.76
N LEU A 65 -11.49 11.53 11.51
CA LEU A 65 -12.88 11.41 11.07
C LEU A 65 -13.14 9.97 10.63
N ASN A 66 -13.76 9.18 11.51
CA ASN A 66 -14.13 7.80 11.21
C ASN A 66 -15.50 7.69 10.56
N GLN A 67 -16.38 8.66 10.79
CA GLN A 67 -17.71 8.69 10.19
C GLN A 67 -17.64 9.27 8.77
N PRO A 68 -18.25 8.62 7.76
CA PRO A 68 -18.19 9.06 6.38
C PRO A 68 -18.86 10.43 6.19
N ASP A 69 -20.00 10.66 6.82
CA ASP A 69 -20.76 11.90 6.65
C ASP A 69 -19.96 13.11 7.17
N LEU A 70 -19.37 12.98 8.36
CA LEU A 70 -18.49 14.02 8.92
C LEU A 70 -17.26 14.28 8.03
N LEU A 71 -16.68 13.22 7.45
CA LEU A 71 -15.57 13.36 6.51
C LEU A 71 -15.99 14.10 5.24
N LEU A 72 -17.17 13.79 4.70
CA LEU A 72 -17.71 14.45 3.51
C LEU A 72 -18.05 15.92 3.76
N SER A 73 -18.70 16.24 4.89
CA SER A 73 -18.94 17.63 5.30
C SER A 73 -17.63 18.40 5.43
N LYS A 74 -16.63 17.83 6.13
CA LYS A 74 -15.32 18.46 6.28
C LYS A 74 -14.59 18.64 4.94
N THR A 75 -14.79 17.71 4.01
CA THR A 75 -14.26 17.78 2.65
C THR A 75 -14.87 18.97 1.90
N ALA A 76 -16.19 19.13 1.96
CA ALA A 76 -16.89 20.25 1.32
C ALA A 76 -16.40 21.60 1.86
N ASP A 77 -16.32 21.75 3.19
CA ASP A 77 -15.78 22.96 3.82
C ASP A 77 -14.35 23.25 3.34
N TYR A 78 -13.52 22.22 3.25
CA TYR A 78 -12.13 22.38 2.82
C TYR A 78 -12.01 22.79 1.36
N ILE A 79 -12.82 22.22 0.47
CA ILE A 79 -12.88 22.63 -0.94
C ILE A 79 -13.31 24.10 -1.03
N MET A 80 -14.38 24.49 -0.33
CA MET A 80 -14.86 25.87 -0.30
C MET A 80 -13.77 26.84 0.20
N HIS A 81 -13.05 26.49 1.26
CA HIS A 81 -11.94 27.30 1.77
C HIS A 81 -10.80 27.44 0.75
N LEU A 82 -10.46 26.38 0.04
CA LEU A 82 -9.44 26.43 -1.01
C LEU A 82 -9.87 27.34 -2.16
N GLU A 83 -11.12 27.22 -2.63
CA GLU A 83 -11.65 28.09 -3.67
C GLU A 83 -11.63 29.57 -3.27
N LEU A 84 -12.04 29.89 -2.04
CA LEU A 84 -12.00 31.26 -1.52
C LEU A 84 -10.58 31.81 -1.47
N ARG A 85 -9.60 31.01 -1.01
CA ARG A 85 -8.19 31.40 -1.00
C ARG A 85 -7.66 31.66 -2.41
N ILE A 86 -8.02 30.82 -3.37
CA ILE A 86 -7.62 31.00 -4.77
C ILE A 86 -8.25 32.28 -5.34
N ARG A 87 -9.53 32.54 -5.11
CA ARG A 87 -10.19 33.78 -5.55
C ARG A 87 -9.54 35.02 -4.96
N PHE A 88 -9.23 34.98 -3.66
CA PHE A 88 -8.55 36.07 -2.97
C PHE A 88 -7.14 36.32 -3.54
N LEU A 89 -6.35 35.26 -3.73
CA LEU A 89 -5.01 35.36 -4.32
C LEU A 89 -5.05 35.91 -5.75
N LYS A 90 -6.03 35.50 -6.56
CA LYS A 90 -6.24 36.05 -7.92
C LYS A 90 -6.56 37.54 -7.87
N ALA A 91 -7.51 37.96 -7.04
CA ALA A 91 -7.87 39.36 -6.89
C ALA A 91 -6.66 40.23 -6.49
N ILE A 92 -5.80 39.73 -5.60
CA ILE A 92 -4.54 40.42 -5.24
C ILE A 92 -3.57 40.44 -6.42
N SER A 93 -3.36 39.29 -7.09
CA SER A 93 -2.48 39.20 -8.25
C SER A 93 -2.88 40.16 -9.35
N ASP A 94 -4.18 40.33 -9.58
CA ASP A 94 -4.72 41.24 -10.59
C ASP A 94 -4.41 42.70 -10.24
N ILE A 95 -4.53 43.08 -8.96
CA ILE A 95 -4.16 44.43 -8.48
C ILE A 95 -2.67 44.71 -8.70
N TYR A 96 -1.79 43.75 -8.37
CA TYR A 96 -0.34 43.91 -8.55
C TYR A 96 0.12 43.76 -10.01
N SER A 97 -0.69 43.16 -10.89
CA SER A 97 -0.40 43.09 -12.32
C SER A 97 -0.84 44.34 -13.07
N LEU A 98 -1.69 45.17 -12.44
CA LEU A 98 -2.14 46.48 -12.95
C LEU A 98 -1.25 47.65 -12.49
N SER A 99 -0.39 47.43 -11.48
CA SER A 99 0.59 48.41 -10.99
C SER A 99 1.93 48.28 -11.73
#